data_AF-A0A7X9MWD0-F1
#
_entry.id   AF-A0A7X9MWD0-F1
#
_cell.length_a   1.000
_cell.length_b   1.000
_cell.length_c   1.000
_cell.angle_alpha   90.00
_cell.angle_beta   90.00
_cell.angle_gamma   90.00
#
_symmetry.space_group_name_H-M   'P 1'
#
loop_
_entity.id
_entity.type
_entity.pdbx_description
1 polymer ?
#
loop_
_entity_poly.entity_id
_entity_poly.type
_entity_poly.pdbx_seq_one_letter_code
_entity_poly.pdbx_strand_id
1 'polypeptide(L)'
;MGWKTNREHQFFSDLEFNYLCMVDWVSDVIDIREQYPLDRMVTLKISEELGIKHPTDPKTGTPIVMTTDFLLTFREDNHLVYKARTIKPSTKLNEENIMKKFEIERIYWENQGVNWGIVTEEEMPSPIVKNLKYLRNSYLLDDELNIDTFLDEWNYFSGELLKNLKDFEKKYNYEHGTGISIYRHLLARKTLLVDMNKDIDLSEDVNNIRINRKLINDASMDVWTQVS
;
A
#
# COMPACT_ATOMS: atom_id res chain seq x y z
N MET A 1 3.24 7.29 8.62
CA MET A 1 2.40 7.97 7.61
C MET A 1 2.13 7.06 6.43
N GLY A 2 0.87 6.96 5.99
CA GLY A 2 0.54 6.37 4.69
C GLY A 2 0.96 7.30 3.55
N TRP A 3 1.39 6.72 2.43
CA TRP A 3 1.84 7.45 1.24
C TRP A 3 0.71 8.24 0.58
N LYS A 4 -0.53 7.73 0.68
CA LYS A 4 -1.71 8.32 0.03
C LYS A 4 -2.55 9.20 0.95
N THR A 5 -2.63 8.85 2.23
CA THR A 5 -3.67 9.38 3.14
C THR A 5 -3.15 10.46 4.10
N ASN A 6 -1.83 10.71 4.13
CA ASN A 6 -1.14 11.57 5.10
C ASN A 6 -1.57 11.31 6.57
N ARG A 7 -1.95 10.06 6.87
CA ARG A 7 -2.46 9.62 8.17
C ARG A 7 -1.52 8.62 8.82
N GLU A 8 -1.57 8.56 10.15
CA GLU A 8 -1.09 7.40 10.88
C GLU A 8 -2.19 6.33 10.87
N HIS A 9 -1.88 5.17 10.32
CA HIS A 9 -2.79 4.03 10.30
C HIS A 9 -2.55 3.14 11.51
N GLN A 10 -3.63 2.58 12.06
CA GLN A 10 -3.59 1.67 13.21
C GLN A 10 -3.86 0.23 12.78
N PHE A 11 -3.02 -0.69 13.26
CA PHE A 11 -3.10 -2.12 12.90
C PHE A 11 -2.99 -3.00 14.13
N PHE A 12 -3.62 -4.16 14.04
CA PHE A 12 -3.62 -5.17 15.10
C PHE A 12 -2.79 -6.40 14.75
N SER A 13 -2.19 -6.45 13.56
CA SER A 13 -1.29 -7.53 13.14
C SER A 13 -0.26 -7.11 12.10
N ASP A 14 0.86 -7.86 12.02
CA ASP A 14 1.87 -7.69 10.96
C ASP A 14 1.29 -7.96 9.57
N LEU A 15 0.29 -8.85 9.46
CA LEU A 15 -0.35 -9.18 8.20
C LEU A 15 -1.17 -8.00 7.65
N GLU A 16 -1.88 -7.27 8.51
CA GLU A 16 -2.54 -6.02 8.13
C GLU A 16 -1.53 -4.96 7.68
N PHE A 17 -0.40 -4.83 8.38
CA PHE A 17 0.64 -3.90 7.98
C PHE A 17 1.27 -4.27 6.63
N ASN A 18 1.48 -5.56 6.35
CA ASN A 18 1.95 -6.04 5.06
C ASN A 18 0.95 -5.67 3.95
N TYR A 19 -0.34 -5.89 4.21
CA TYR A 19 -1.40 -5.53 3.28
C TYR A 19 -1.43 -4.02 3.00
N LEU A 20 -1.33 -3.19 4.05
CA LEU A 20 -1.22 -1.73 3.89
C LEU A 20 -0.08 -1.39 2.93
N CYS A 21 1.12 -1.94 3.15
CA CYS A 21 2.29 -1.63 2.32
C CYS A 21 2.00 -1.89 0.83
N MET A 22 1.28 -2.98 0.53
CA MET A 22 0.88 -3.31 -0.84
C MET A 22 -0.15 -2.32 -1.40
N VAL A 23 -1.27 -2.10 -0.72
CA VAL A 23 -2.36 -1.25 -1.25
C VAL A 23 -2.00 0.23 -1.31
N ASP A 24 -1.14 0.70 -0.40
CA ASP A 24 -0.60 2.07 -0.39
C ASP A 24 0.36 2.30 -1.57
N TRP A 25 0.91 1.25 -2.18
CA TRP A 25 1.68 1.34 -3.42
C TRP A 25 0.82 1.21 -4.68
N VAL A 26 -0.39 0.64 -4.63
CA VAL A 26 -1.23 0.48 -5.83
C VAL A 26 -1.64 1.87 -6.37
N SER A 27 -1.42 2.14 -7.66
CA SER A 27 -1.65 3.48 -8.23
C SER A 27 -3.13 3.88 -8.16
N ASP A 28 -4.02 2.92 -8.42
CA ASP A 28 -5.46 3.16 -8.52
C ASP A 28 -6.16 3.29 -7.16
N VAL A 29 -5.50 2.95 -6.06
CA VAL A 29 -6.02 3.20 -4.71
C VAL A 29 -5.92 4.70 -4.41
N ILE A 30 -7.02 5.31 -4.01
CA ILE A 30 -7.11 6.73 -3.67
C ILE A 30 -7.15 6.93 -2.16
N ASP A 31 -7.93 6.09 -1.46
CA ASP A 31 -8.14 6.21 -0.02
C ASP A 31 -8.15 4.82 0.63
N ILE A 32 -7.68 4.78 1.88
CA ILE A 32 -7.50 3.57 2.68
C ILE A 32 -8.09 3.85 4.06
N ARG A 33 -9.22 3.20 4.35
CA ARG A 33 -9.88 3.28 5.65
C ARG A 33 -9.76 1.94 6.36
N GLU A 34 -8.82 1.86 7.28
CA GLU A 34 -8.60 0.68 8.11
C GLU A 34 -9.65 0.59 9.25
N GLN A 35 -9.95 -0.65 9.68
CA GLN A 35 -10.83 -0.92 10.82
C GLN A 35 -12.21 -0.25 10.70
N TYR A 36 -12.77 -0.29 9.48
CA TYR A 36 -13.99 0.42 9.12
C TYR A 36 -15.20 -0.16 9.87
N PRO A 37 -15.89 0.63 10.71
CA PRO A 37 -17.02 0.14 11.49
C PRO A 37 -18.24 -0.15 10.60
N LEU A 38 -18.86 -1.29 10.83
CA LEU A 38 -20.11 -1.68 10.17
C LEU A 38 -21.32 -1.18 10.97
N ASP A 39 -22.41 -0.83 10.30
CA ASP A 39 -23.65 -0.47 10.99
C ASP A 39 -24.17 -1.65 11.79
N ARG A 40 -24.17 -1.49 13.12
CA ARG A 40 -24.55 -2.54 14.07
C ARG A 40 -25.99 -3.02 13.89
N MET A 41 -26.91 -2.13 13.53
CA MET A 41 -28.31 -2.52 13.31
C MET A 41 -28.45 -3.42 12.09
N VAL A 42 -27.67 -3.13 11.04
CA VAL A 42 -27.62 -3.96 9.83
C VAL A 42 -26.97 -5.31 10.12
N THR A 43 -25.84 -5.36 10.82
CA THR A 43 -25.17 -6.63 11.14
C THR A 43 -26.00 -7.50 12.08
N LEU A 44 -26.73 -6.90 13.03
CA LEU A 44 -27.67 -7.63 13.90
C LEU A 44 -28.80 -8.26 13.09
N LYS A 45 -29.39 -7.52 12.16
CA LYS A 45 -30.45 -8.03 11.28
C LYS A 45 -29.96 -9.20 10.42
N ILE A 46 -28.80 -9.06 9.79
CA ILE A 46 -28.19 -10.14 8.99
C ILE A 46 -27.92 -11.37 9.87
N SER A 47 -27.39 -11.17 11.07
CA SER A 47 -27.11 -12.25 12.02
C SER A 47 -28.37 -13.03 12.40
N GLU A 48 -29.48 -12.33 12.62
CA GLU A 48 -30.80 -12.93 12.90
C GLU A 48 -31.33 -13.72 11.71
N GLU A 49 -31.30 -13.13 10.51
CA GLU A 49 -31.75 -13.77 9.25
C GLU A 49 -30.96 -15.05 8.94
N LEU A 50 -29.66 -15.09 9.26
CA LEU A 50 -28.80 -16.25 9.06
C LEU A 50 -28.84 -17.28 10.19
N GLY A 51 -29.48 -16.96 11.33
CA GLY A 51 -29.38 -17.79 12.54
C GLY A 51 -27.95 -17.90 13.10
N ILE A 52 -27.10 -16.91 12.83
CA ILE A 52 -25.73 -16.83 13.32
C ILE A 52 -25.72 -16.01 14.62
N LYS A 53 -24.89 -16.40 15.59
CA LYS A 53 -24.73 -15.61 16.83
C LYS A 53 -23.88 -14.37 16.56
N HIS A 54 -24.47 -13.19 16.79
CA HIS A 54 -23.76 -11.92 16.68
C HIS A 54 -22.67 -11.80 17.77
N PRO A 55 -21.48 -11.23 17.46
CA PRO A 55 -20.47 -10.93 18.47
C PRO A 55 -21.01 -10.02 19.58
N THR A 56 -20.73 -10.36 20.83
CA THR A 56 -21.12 -9.60 22.02
C THR A 56 -19.94 -9.43 22.96
N ASP A 57 -19.90 -8.32 23.69
CA ASP A 57 -18.94 -8.10 24.77
C ASP A 57 -19.17 -9.14 25.88
N PRO A 58 -18.16 -9.92 26.28
CA PRO A 58 -18.34 -11.00 27.25
C PRO A 58 -18.75 -10.55 28.66
N LYS A 59 -18.50 -9.28 29.03
CA LYS A 59 -18.80 -8.75 30.36
C LYS A 59 -20.21 -8.19 30.43
N THR A 60 -20.64 -7.50 29.37
CA THR A 60 -21.91 -6.75 29.35
C THR A 60 -23.00 -7.44 28.54
N GLY A 61 -22.65 -8.38 27.66
CA GLY A 61 -23.57 -8.99 26.69
C GLY A 61 -23.96 -8.06 25.54
N THR A 62 -23.40 -6.85 25.48
CA THR A 62 -23.75 -5.85 24.45
C THR A 62 -23.21 -6.28 23.09
N PRO A 63 -24.01 -6.24 22.00
CA PRO A 63 -23.50 -6.48 20.65
C PRO A 63 -22.36 -5.54 20.27
N ILE A 64 -21.23 -6.11 19.82
CA ILE A 64 -20.02 -5.37 19.44
C ILE A 64 -20.20 -4.78 18.04
N VAL A 65 -19.66 -3.59 17.77
CA VAL A 65 -19.54 -3.08 16.39
C VAL A 65 -18.55 -3.96 15.63
N MET A 66 -19.03 -4.68 14.62
CA MET A 66 -18.14 -5.41 13.71
C MET A 66 -17.37 -4.41 12.85
N THR A 67 -16.16 -4.78 12.45
CA THR A 67 -15.30 -3.97 11.59
C THR A 67 -14.85 -4.77 10.38
N THR A 68 -14.62 -4.07 9.27
CA THR A 68 -13.84 -4.58 8.13
C THR A 68 -12.43 -4.05 8.24
N ASP A 69 -11.42 -4.90 8.04
CA ASP A 69 -10.03 -4.49 8.21
C ASP A 69 -9.62 -3.37 7.25
N PHE A 70 -10.06 -3.41 5.99
CA PHE A 70 -9.81 -2.36 5.00
C PHE A 70 -11.01 -2.08 4.11
N LEU A 71 -11.46 -0.82 4.08
CA LEU A 71 -12.32 -0.27 3.04
C LEU A 71 -11.51 0.63 2.12
N LEU A 72 -11.25 0.15 0.91
CA LEU A 72 -10.45 0.80 -0.10
C LEU A 72 -11.33 1.57 -1.08
N THR A 73 -10.90 2.77 -1.45
CA THR A 73 -11.48 3.53 -2.56
C THR A 73 -10.54 3.43 -3.76
N PHE A 74 -11.03 2.89 -4.88
CA PHE A 74 -10.28 2.74 -6.13
C PHE A 74 -10.79 3.69 -7.20
N ARG A 75 -9.90 4.10 -8.10
CA ARG A 75 -10.24 4.73 -9.38
C ARG A 75 -10.25 3.67 -10.47
N GLU A 76 -11.40 3.43 -11.07
CA GLU A 76 -11.57 2.53 -12.22
C GLU A 76 -12.31 3.29 -13.32
N ASP A 77 -11.72 3.44 -14.51
CA ASP A 77 -12.31 4.14 -15.67
C ASP A 77 -12.97 5.48 -15.33
N ASN A 78 -12.27 6.33 -14.57
CA ASN A 78 -12.73 7.62 -14.03
C ASN A 78 -13.89 7.57 -13.01
N HIS A 79 -14.29 6.41 -12.55
CA HIS A 79 -15.29 6.23 -11.49
C HIS A 79 -14.63 5.79 -10.18
N LEU A 80 -15.28 6.14 -9.07
CA LEU A 80 -14.88 5.66 -7.75
C LEU A 80 -15.61 4.36 -7.45
N VAL A 81 -14.85 3.33 -7.10
CA VAL A 81 -15.39 2.04 -6.66
C VAL A 81 -14.84 1.69 -5.28
N TYR A 82 -15.63 0.97 -4.50
CA TYR A 82 -15.24 0.52 -3.17
C TYR A 82 -14.93 -0.96 -3.17
N LYS A 83 -13.86 -1.35 -2.45
CA LYS A 83 -13.50 -2.75 -2.21
C LYS A 83 -13.25 -2.94 -0.72
N ALA A 84 -13.98 -3.89 -0.13
CA ALA A 84 -13.86 -4.26 1.28
C ALA A 84 -12.98 -5.51 1.41
N ARG A 85 -12.01 -5.50 2.32
CA ARG A 85 -11.04 -6.58 2.48
C ARG A 85 -10.86 -6.93 3.95
N THR A 86 -11.00 -8.21 4.25
CA THR A 86 -10.76 -8.79 5.57
C THR A 86 -9.46 -9.56 5.53
N ILE A 87 -8.58 -9.29 6.49
CA ILE A 87 -7.22 -9.84 6.52
C ILE A 87 -7.16 -10.98 7.53
N LYS A 88 -6.85 -12.19 7.06
CA LYS A 88 -6.63 -13.32 7.96
C LYS A 88 -5.56 -14.28 7.48
N PRO A 89 -4.82 -14.91 8.41
CA PRO A 89 -3.97 -16.04 8.06
C PRO A 89 -4.80 -17.16 7.42
N SER A 90 -4.28 -17.81 6.37
CA SER A 90 -4.99 -18.88 5.67
C SER A 90 -5.35 -20.05 6.62
N THR A 91 -4.49 -20.29 7.62
CA THR A 91 -4.71 -21.26 8.70
C THR A 91 -5.98 -21.02 9.53
N LYS A 92 -6.52 -19.79 9.55
CA LYS A 92 -7.72 -19.41 10.31
C LYS A 92 -9.03 -19.59 9.53
N LEU A 93 -8.96 -19.86 8.23
CA LEU A 93 -10.14 -19.96 7.37
C LEU A 93 -10.98 -21.22 7.60
N ASN A 94 -10.43 -22.23 8.28
CA ASN A 94 -11.16 -23.44 8.65
C ASN A 94 -11.91 -23.31 9.98
N GLU A 95 -11.80 -22.18 10.68
CA GLU A 95 -12.48 -21.98 11.97
C GLU A 95 -13.94 -21.55 11.74
N GLU A 96 -14.89 -22.44 12.07
CA GLU A 96 -16.32 -22.23 11.83
C GLU A 96 -16.85 -20.90 12.41
N ASN A 97 -16.40 -20.53 13.61
CA ASN A 97 -16.78 -19.28 14.26
C ASN A 97 -16.27 -18.03 13.54
N ILE A 98 -15.14 -18.12 12.83
CA ILE A 98 -14.61 -17.03 12.01
C ILE A 98 -15.43 -16.94 10.72
N MET A 99 -15.67 -18.07 10.05
CA MET A 99 -16.45 -18.12 8.82
C MET A 99 -17.87 -17.58 8.99
N LYS A 100 -18.51 -17.88 10.13
CA LYS A 100 -19.82 -17.30 10.48
C LYS A 100 -19.82 -15.77 10.55
N LYS A 101 -18.76 -15.18 11.10
CA LYS A 101 -18.63 -13.71 11.18
C LYS A 101 -18.36 -13.10 9.80
N PHE A 102 -17.54 -13.79 9.00
CA PHE A 102 -17.26 -13.38 7.62
C PHE A 102 -18.49 -13.41 6.74
N GLU A 103 -19.41 -14.36 6.95
CA GLU A 103 -20.65 -14.40 6.19
C GLU A 103 -21.54 -13.18 6.48
N ILE A 104 -21.61 -12.72 7.74
CA ILE A 104 -22.33 -11.49 8.09
C ILE A 104 -21.70 -10.28 7.37
N GLU A 105 -20.37 -10.19 7.38
CA GLU A 105 -19.63 -9.11 6.72
C GLU A 105 -19.79 -9.15 5.19
N ARG A 106 -19.72 -10.34 4.58
CA ARG A 106 -19.93 -10.55 3.14
C ARG A 106 -21.30 -10.03 2.70
N ILE A 107 -22.36 -10.44 3.40
CA ILE A 107 -23.73 -10.01 3.09
C ILE A 107 -23.90 -8.50 3.34
N TYR A 108 -23.28 -7.96 4.40
CA TYR A 108 -23.30 -6.52 4.67
C TYR A 108 -22.82 -5.70 3.46
N TRP A 109 -21.69 -6.09 2.88
CA TRP A 109 -21.11 -5.40 1.72
C TRP A 109 -21.81 -5.72 0.40
N GLU A 110 -22.23 -6.97 0.20
CA GLU A 110 -22.99 -7.40 -0.98
C GLU A 110 -24.29 -6.61 -1.13
N ASN A 111 -25.02 -6.37 -0.02
CA ASN A 111 -26.23 -5.54 -0.01
C ASN A 111 -26.00 -4.09 -0.44
N GLN A 112 -24.75 -3.61 -0.42
CA GLN A 112 -24.35 -2.27 -0.84
C GLN A 112 -23.68 -2.27 -2.23
N GLY A 113 -23.60 -3.42 -2.90
CA GLY A 113 -22.89 -3.57 -4.16
C GLY A 113 -21.38 -3.41 -4.04
N VAL A 114 -20.81 -3.55 -2.83
CA VAL A 114 -19.37 -3.43 -2.59
C VAL A 114 -18.72 -4.80 -2.69
N ASN A 115 -17.63 -4.89 -3.47
CA ASN A 115 -16.89 -6.14 -3.58
C ASN A 115 -16.14 -6.44 -2.28
N TRP A 116 -16.56 -7.48 -1.57
CA TRP A 116 -15.89 -8.00 -0.38
C TRP A 116 -15.01 -9.22 -0.70
N GLY A 117 -13.90 -9.38 0.01
CA GLY A 117 -13.04 -10.55 -0.12
C GLY A 117 -12.08 -10.71 1.05
N ILE A 118 -11.61 -11.94 1.25
CA ILE A 118 -10.59 -12.28 2.24
C ILE A 118 -9.22 -12.20 1.59
N VAL A 119 -8.24 -11.65 2.29
CA VAL A 119 -6.82 -11.65 1.88
C VAL A 119 -6.01 -12.33 2.97
N THR A 120 -5.13 -13.22 2.54
CA THR A 120 -4.23 -13.99 3.38
C THR A 120 -2.78 -13.68 3.05
N GLU A 121 -1.86 -14.27 3.80
CA GLU A 121 -0.43 -14.23 3.51
C GLU A 121 -0.07 -14.79 2.12
N GLU A 122 -0.93 -15.64 1.54
CA GLU A 122 -0.71 -16.26 0.23
C GLU A 122 -0.84 -15.26 -0.93
N GLU A 123 -1.68 -14.23 -0.77
CA GLU A 123 -1.83 -13.13 -1.73
C GLU A 123 -0.76 -12.02 -1.52
N MET A 124 0.18 -12.19 -0.59
CA MET A 124 1.18 -11.19 -0.24
C MET A 124 2.61 -11.72 -0.45
N PRO A 125 3.15 -11.70 -1.68
CA PRO A 125 4.49 -12.20 -1.96
C PRO A 125 5.56 -11.52 -1.10
N SER A 126 6.34 -12.33 -0.37
CA SER A 126 7.35 -11.85 0.58
C SER A 126 8.35 -10.84 -0.01
N PRO A 127 8.92 -11.04 -1.23
CA PRO A 127 9.83 -10.06 -1.83
C PRO A 127 9.16 -8.68 -2.05
N ILE A 128 7.92 -8.67 -2.55
CA ILE A 128 7.17 -7.44 -2.78
C ILE A 128 6.98 -6.70 -1.46
N VAL A 129 6.45 -7.38 -0.43
CA VAL A 129 6.21 -6.78 0.89
C VAL A 129 7.51 -6.24 1.49
N LYS A 130 8.60 -7.01 1.42
CA LYS A 130 9.92 -6.62 1.93
C LYS A 130 10.44 -5.36 1.24
N ASN A 131 10.36 -5.32 -0.08
CA ASN A 131 10.75 -4.15 -0.87
C ASN A 131 9.90 -2.93 -0.54
N LEU A 132 8.58 -3.07 -0.42
CA LEU A 132 7.71 -1.95 -0.07
C LEU A 132 7.99 -1.41 1.33
N LYS A 133 8.26 -2.27 2.30
CA LYS A 133 8.74 -1.86 3.64
C LYS A 133 10.07 -1.13 3.56
N TYR A 134 11.00 -1.63 2.75
CA TYR A 134 12.29 -0.98 2.52
C TYR A 134 12.13 0.40 1.89
N LEU A 135 11.19 0.59 0.96
CA LEU A 135 10.95 1.88 0.29
C LEU A 135 10.13 2.86 1.12
N ARG A 136 9.43 2.39 2.18
CA ARG A 136 8.38 3.15 2.87
C ARG A 136 8.82 4.51 3.41
N ASN A 137 10.00 4.57 4.01
CA ASN A 137 10.54 5.81 4.60
C ASN A 137 11.25 6.70 3.57
N SER A 138 11.29 6.30 2.30
CA SER A 138 11.91 7.08 1.22
C SER A 138 10.90 7.75 0.30
N TYR A 139 9.60 7.57 0.54
CA TYR A 139 8.56 8.16 -0.29
C TYR A 139 8.48 9.68 -0.17
N LEU A 140 8.73 10.21 1.02
CA LEU A 140 8.98 11.63 1.24
C LEU A 140 10.50 11.81 1.26
N LEU A 141 11.01 12.64 0.38
CA LEU A 141 12.42 13.01 0.32
C LEU A 141 12.54 14.47 0.78
N ASP A 142 13.70 14.83 1.31
CA ASP A 142 14.01 16.23 1.62
C ASP A 142 13.97 17.08 0.33
N ASP A 143 13.36 18.27 0.42
CA ASP A 143 13.13 19.17 -0.72
C ASP A 143 14.44 19.71 -1.31
N GLU A 144 15.55 19.59 -0.57
CA GLU A 144 16.88 20.04 -1.01
C GLU A 144 17.55 19.14 -2.05
N LEU A 145 17.03 17.93 -2.29
CA LEU A 145 17.64 16.98 -3.23
C LEU A 145 17.19 17.22 -4.68
N ASN A 146 18.15 17.56 -5.54
CA ASN A 146 17.91 17.86 -6.96
C ASN A 146 17.65 16.57 -7.77
N ILE A 147 16.38 16.17 -7.84
CA ILE A 147 15.91 14.99 -8.58
C ILE A 147 16.18 15.11 -10.08
N ASP A 148 15.98 16.30 -10.66
CA ASP A 148 16.16 16.51 -12.11
C ASP A 148 17.61 16.25 -12.52
N THR A 149 18.57 16.74 -11.74
CA THR A 149 20.00 16.47 -11.97
C THR A 149 20.30 14.97 -11.87
N PHE A 150 19.71 14.25 -10.92
CA PHE A 150 19.89 12.80 -10.84
C PHE A 150 19.32 12.07 -12.06
N LEU A 151 18.14 12.48 -12.55
CA LEU A 151 17.50 11.89 -13.73
C LEU A 151 18.28 12.20 -15.02
N ASP A 152 18.86 13.38 -15.15
CA ASP A 152 19.74 13.73 -16.26
C ASP A 152 20.99 12.85 -16.28
N GLU A 153 21.63 12.68 -15.11
CA GLU A 153 22.81 11.84 -14.93
C GLU A 153 22.52 10.35 -15.15
N TRP A 154 21.31 9.89 -14.84
CA TRP A 154 20.89 8.51 -15.04
C TRP A 154 21.10 8.05 -16.49
N ASN A 155 20.96 8.93 -17.48
CA ASN A 155 21.17 8.60 -18.89
C ASN A 155 22.61 8.18 -19.22
N TYR A 156 23.56 8.52 -18.35
CA TYR A 156 24.97 8.18 -18.50
C TYR A 156 25.41 7.02 -17.59
N PHE A 157 24.52 6.52 -16.73
CA PHE A 157 24.84 5.41 -15.85
C PHE A 157 25.06 4.13 -16.66
N SER A 158 26.06 3.35 -16.27
CA SER A 158 26.36 2.07 -16.91
C SER A 158 27.00 1.07 -15.94
N GLY A 159 26.65 -0.21 -16.08
CA GLY A 159 27.14 -1.27 -15.20
C GLY A 159 26.47 -1.26 -13.82
N GLU A 160 27.24 -1.51 -12.76
CA GLU A 160 26.74 -1.67 -11.39
C GLU A 160 26.09 -0.40 -10.81
N LEU A 161 24.86 -0.50 -10.30
CA LEU A 161 24.10 0.61 -9.75
C LEU A 161 24.84 1.33 -8.61
N LEU A 162 25.30 0.62 -7.58
CA LEU A 162 25.92 1.23 -6.40
C LEU A 162 27.15 2.08 -6.75
N LYS A 163 27.92 1.66 -7.75
CA LYS A 163 29.06 2.43 -8.24
C LYS A 163 28.61 3.75 -8.85
N ASN A 164 27.61 3.72 -9.73
CA ASN A 164 27.07 4.93 -10.35
C ASN A 164 26.48 5.90 -9.32
N LEU A 165 25.77 5.40 -8.30
CA LEU A 165 25.25 6.23 -7.20
C LEU A 165 26.38 6.93 -6.42
N LYS A 166 27.47 6.24 -6.12
CA LYS A 166 28.64 6.82 -5.43
C LYS A 166 29.39 7.82 -6.31
N ASP A 167 29.52 7.55 -7.60
CA ASP A 167 30.15 8.46 -8.56
C ASP A 167 29.33 9.75 -8.71
N PHE A 168 28.00 9.64 -8.73
CA PHE A 168 27.09 10.79 -8.67
C PHE A 168 27.28 11.60 -7.38
N GLU A 169 27.25 10.95 -6.20
CA GLU A 169 27.46 11.63 -4.91
C GLU A 169 28.78 12.42 -4.91
N LYS A 170 29.86 11.80 -5.40
CA LYS A 170 31.18 12.45 -5.48
C LYS A 170 31.20 13.62 -6.46
N LYS A 171 30.56 13.47 -7.63
CA LYS A 171 30.53 14.51 -8.69
C LYS A 171 29.83 15.79 -8.22
N TYR A 172 28.75 15.65 -7.45
CA TYR A 172 27.94 16.77 -6.98
C TYR A 172 28.20 17.15 -5.51
N ASN A 173 29.20 16.54 -4.87
CA ASN A 173 29.59 16.78 -3.48
C ASN A 173 28.42 16.56 -2.48
N TYR A 174 27.64 15.50 -2.70
CA TYR A 174 26.61 15.06 -1.77
C TYR A 174 27.19 14.18 -0.66
N GLU A 175 26.46 14.09 0.45
CA GLU A 175 26.78 13.17 1.54
C GLU A 175 26.64 11.70 1.10
N HIS A 176 27.41 10.83 1.76
CA HIS A 176 27.37 9.40 1.46
C HIS A 176 25.98 8.82 1.76
N GLY A 177 25.36 8.18 0.76
CA GLY A 177 24.02 7.59 0.87
C GLY A 177 22.90 8.47 0.31
N THR A 178 23.19 9.70 -0.12
CA THR A 178 22.22 10.57 -0.81
C THR A 178 21.73 9.95 -2.12
N GLY A 179 22.62 9.36 -2.93
CA GLY A 179 22.25 8.71 -4.20
C GLY A 179 21.32 7.50 -3.98
N ILE A 180 21.57 6.71 -2.93
CA ILE A 180 20.68 5.61 -2.53
C ILE A 180 19.32 6.14 -2.09
N SER A 181 19.30 7.26 -1.36
CA SER A 181 18.06 7.88 -0.89
C SER A 181 17.20 8.39 -2.05
N ILE A 182 17.82 9.08 -3.03
CA ILE A 182 17.16 9.52 -4.27
C ILE A 182 16.65 8.30 -5.05
N TYR A 183 17.48 7.28 -5.24
CA TYR A 183 17.09 6.04 -5.94
C TYR A 183 15.85 5.39 -5.30
N ARG A 184 15.86 5.20 -3.98
CA ARG A 184 14.71 4.63 -3.25
C ARG A 184 13.47 5.51 -3.36
N HIS A 185 13.62 6.82 -3.32
CA HIS A 185 12.51 7.75 -3.52
C HIS A 185 11.89 7.57 -4.91
N LEU A 186 12.71 7.54 -5.96
CA LEU A 186 12.24 7.35 -7.33
C LEU A 186 11.57 5.98 -7.55
N LEU A 187 12.02 4.92 -6.86
CA LEU A 187 11.31 3.63 -6.84
C LEU A 187 9.96 3.73 -6.13
N ALA A 188 9.93 4.36 -4.95
CA ALA A 188 8.71 4.53 -4.17
C ALA A 188 7.64 5.33 -4.95
N ARG A 189 8.09 6.33 -5.72
CA ARG A 189 7.26 7.15 -6.61
C ARG A 189 6.98 6.52 -7.98
N LYS A 190 7.51 5.31 -8.24
CA LYS A 190 7.39 4.56 -9.52
C LYS A 190 7.98 5.29 -10.74
N THR A 191 8.85 6.28 -10.53
CA THR A 191 9.63 6.92 -11.58
C THR A 191 10.70 5.97 -12.11
N LEU A 192 11.31 5.21 -11.21
CA LEU A 192 12.14 4.04 -11.52
C LEU A 192 11.35 2.76 -11.23
N LEU A 193 11.55 1.75 -12.04
CA LEU A 193 10.85 0.46 -11.98
C LEU A 193 11.85 -0.69 -11.99
N VAL A 194 11.69 -1.60 -11.04
CA VAL A 194 12.45 -2.84 -10.90
C VAL A 194 11.49 -4.04 -10.82
N ASP A 195 12.04 -5.24 -10.96
CA ASP A 195 11.26 -6.46 -10.69
C ASP A 195 11.03 -6.63 -9.18
N MET A 196 9.85 -6.22 -8.71
CA MET A 196 9.48 -6.28 -7.30
C MET A 196 9.32 -7.73 -6.77
N ASN A 197 9.34 -8.74 -7.65
CA ASN A 197 9.34 -10.15 -7.23
C ASN A 197 10.73 -10.63 -6.76
N LYS A 198 11.76 -9.79 -6.90
CA LYS A 198 13.10 -10.03 -6.37
C LYS A 198 13.42 -8.95 -5.35
N ASP A 199 14.28 -9.26 -4.39
CA ASP A 199 14.78 -8.25 -3.46
C ASP A 199 15.51 -7.14 -4.24
N ILE A 200 15.29 -5.88 -3.84
CA ILE A 200 16.04 -4.75 -4.39
C ILE A 200 17.52 -4.92 -4.08
N ASP A 201 18.34 -4.99 -5.13
CA ASP A 201 19.78 -5.20 -5.05
C ASP A 201 20.54 -3.98 -5.61
N LEU A 202 21.40 -3.38 -4.78
CA LEU A 202 22.22 -2.24 -5.18
C LEU A 202 23.42 -2.65 -6.04
N SER A 203 23.74 -3.94 -6.11
CA SER A 203 24.80 -4.47 -6.99
C SER A 203 24.29 -4.86 -8.39
N GLU A 204 22.99 -4.66 -8.66
CA GLU A 204 22.40 -4.97 -9.95
C GLU A 204 22.89 -4.02 -11.06
N ASP A 205 22.84 -4.48 -12.30
CA ASP A 205 23.14 -3.65 -13.47
C ASP A 205 22.01 -2.64 -13.72
N VAL A 206 22.37 -1.37 -13.93
CA VAL A 206 21.40 -0.28 -14.16
C VAL A 206 20.47 -0.54 -15.35
N ASN A 207 20.87 -1.37 -16.32
CA ASN A 207 20.04 -1.73 -17.47
C ASN A 207 18.81 -2.58 -17.09
N ASN A 208 18.81 -3.21 -15.92
CA ASN A 208 17.65 -3.94 -15.41
C ASN A 208 16.57 -3.01 -14.82
N ILE A 209 16.89 -1.73 -14.63
CA ILE A 209 16.03 -0.72 -14.02
C ILE A 209 15.43 0.15 -15.11
N ARG A 210 14.10 0.21 -15.18
CA ARG A 210 13.38 0.96 -16.21
C ARG A 210 12.95 2.32 -15.69
N ILE A 211 13.00 3.33 -16.55
CA ILE A 211 12.46 4.66 -16.26
C ILE A 211 11.02 4.75 -16.76
N ASN A 212 10.09 5.14 -15.89
CA ASN A 212 8.72 5.47 -16.25
C ASN A 212 8.60 6.94 -16.67
N ARG A 213 8.85 7.19 -17.97
CA ARG A 213 8.88 8.56 -18.52
C ARG A 213 7.54 9.31 -18.48
N LYS A 214 6.41 8.62 -18.28
CA LYS A 214 5.09 9.29 -18.16
C LYS A 214 5.03 10.15 -16.90
N LEU A 215 5.55 9.64 -15.78
CA LEU A 215 5.52 10.34 -14.49
C LEU A 215 6.54 11.48 -14.39
N ILE A 216 7.59 11.46 -15.19
CA ILE A 216 8.57 12.56 -15.27
C ILE A 216 7.90 13.81 -15.88
N ASN A 217 7.04 13.62 -16.88
CA ASN A 217 6.34 14.73 -17.53
C ASN A 217 5.20 15.27 -16.65
N ASP A 218 4.50 14.41 -15.91
CA ASP A 218 3.40 14.84 -15.02
C ASP A 218 3.92 15.59 -13.78
N ALA A 219 5.09 15.22 -13.23
CA ALA A 219 5.71 15.93 -12.11
C ALA A 219 6.08 17.38 -12.44
N SER A 220 6.33 17.70 -13.72
CA SER A 220 6.54 19.09 -14.18
C SER A 220 5.26 19.94 -14.20
N MET A 221 4.07 19.30 -14.10
CA MET A 221 2.77 19.98 -13.99
C MET A 221 2.29 20.13 -12.53
N ASP A 222 2.67 19.21 -11.63
CA ASP A 222 2.23 19.24 -10.22
C ASP A 222 2.89 20.36 -9.38
N VAL A 223 4.00 20.95 -9.84
CA VAL A 223 4.62 22.12 -9.17
C VAL A 223 3.77 23.39 -9.34
N TRP A 224 2.83 23.42 -10.30
CA TRP A 224 1.99 24.61 -10.58
C TRP A 224 0.57 24.56 -10.00
N THR A 225 0.14 23.47 -9.37
CA THR A 225 -1.22 23.34 -8.82
C THR A 225 -1.33 23.47 -7.30
N GLN A 226 -0.23 23.82 -6.60
CA GLN A 226 -0.27 24.19 -5.17
C GLN A 226 -0.20 25.69 -4.88
N VAL A 227 -0.27 26.56 -5.90
CA VAL A 227 -0.48 28.00 -5.70
C VAL A 227 -1.50 28.53 -6.70
N SER A 228 -2.79 28.37 -6.38
CA SER A 228 -3.89 29.22 -6.83
C SER A 228 -5.16 28.96 -6.03
#